data_AF-L1M382-F1
#
_entry.id   AF-L1M382-F1
#
_cell.length_a   1.000
_cell.length_b   1.000
_cell.length_c   1.000
_cell.angle_alpha   90.00
_cell.angle_beta   90.00
_cell.angle_gamma   90.00
#
_symmetry.space_group_name_H-M   'P 1'
#
loop_
_entity.id
_entity.type
_entity.pdbx_description
1 polymer ?
#
loop_
_entity_poly.entity_id
_entity_poly.type
_entity_poly.pdbx_seq_one_letter_code
_entity_poly.pdbx_strand_id
1 'polypeptide(L)' 'MRNFNQLRTEGETMEQFKARRARGVAINLMGFMAECREGAGWGPAKAEMIRAFHYHRARLHTRLALAPLLP' A
#
# COMPACT_ATOMS: atom_id res chain seq x y z
N MET A 1 2.70 -23.97 -5.46
CA MET A 1 2.20 -22.61 -5.76
C MET A 1 0.67 -22.65 -5.85
N ARG A 2 -0.07 -21.81 -5.11
CA ARG A 2 -1.54 -21.76 -5.21
C ARG A 2 -1.93 -21.21 -6.58
N ASN A 3 -2.82 -21.90 -7.30
CA ASN A 3 -3.34 -21.42 -8.57
C ASN A 3 -4.35 -20.28 -8.32
N PHE A 4 -3.91 -19.04 -8.48
CA PHE A 4 -4.70 -17.86 -8.16
C PHE A 4 -5.93 -17.66 -9.08
N ASN A 5 -6.02 -18.39 -10.20
CA ASN A 5 -7.20 -18.39 -11.06
C ASN A 5 -8.42 -19.05 -10.40
N GLN A 6 -8.23 -19.83 -9.33
CA GLN A 6 -9.33 -20.47 -8.59
C GLN A 6 -10.16 -19.49 -7.75
N LEU A 7 -9.70 -18.24 -7.56
CA LEU A 7 -10.38 -17.21 -6.76
C LEU A 7 -11.08 -16.14 -7.60
N ARG A 8 -11.07 -16.32 -8.93
CA ARG A 8 -11.70 -15.42 -9.88
C ARG A 8 -13.18 -15.74 -9.98
N THR A 9 -14.02 -14.72 -9.91
CA THR A 9 -15.46 -14.89 -10.05
C THR A 9 -15.81 -15.22 -11.51
N GLU A 10 -16.88 -15.98 -11.75
CA GLU A 10 -17.35 -16.24 -13.11
C GLU A 10 -17.63 -14.92 -13.86
N GLY A 11 -17.11 -14.80 -15.08
CA GLY A 11 -17.21 -13.58 -15.89
C GLY A 11 -16.23 -12.45 -15.56
N GLU A 12 -15.42 -12.56 -14.50
CA GLU A 12 -14.44 -11.52 -14.12
C GLU A 12 -13.22 -11.55 -15.06
N THR A 13 -12.84 -10.39 -15.61
CA THR A 13 -11.60 -10.29 -16.40
C THR A 13 -10.37 -10.38 -15.49
N MET A 14 -9.21 -10.73 -16.06
CA MET A 14 -7.97 -10.81 -15.28
C MET A 14 -7.59 -9.46 -14.64
N GLU A 15 -7.88 -8.35 -15.31
CA GLU A 15 -7.63 -7.01 -14.78
C GLU A 15 -8.56 -6.67 -13.61
N GLN A 16 -9.85 -7.00 -13.73
CA GLN A 16 -10.82 -6.83 -12.64
C GLN A 16 -10.44 -7.63 -11.41
N PHE A 17 -10.02 -8.90 -11.60
CA PHE A 17 -9.53 -9.76 -10.53
C PHE A 17 -8.32 -9.15 -9.81
N LYS A 18 -7.31 -8.71 -10.57
CA LYS A 18 -6.12 -8.05 -10.03
C LYS A 18 -6.49 -6.79 -9.25
N ALA A 19 -7.36 -5.95 -9.80
CA ALA A 19 -7.80 -4.71 -9.17
C ALA A 19 -8.59 -4.98 -7.86
N ARG A 20 -9.50 -5.96 -7.85
CA ARG A 20 -10.24 -6.38 -6.65
C ARG A 20 -9.31 -6.89 -5.56
N ARG A 21 -8.36 -7.75 -5.92
CA ARG A 21 -7.35 -8.25 -4.98
C ARG A 21 -6.49 -7.13 -4.43
N ALA A 22 -6.02 -6.21 -5.29
CA ALA A 22 -5.23 -5.06 -4.86
C ALA A 22 -6.01 -4.18 -3.88
N ARG A 23 -7.30 -3.93 -4.13
CA ARG A 23 -8.20 -3.23 -3.19
C ARG A 23 -8.32 -3.98 -1.86
N GLY A 24 -8.53 -5.30 -1.89
CA GLY A 24 -8.61 -6.11 -0.66
C GLY A 24 -7.31 -6.08 0.16
N VAL A 25 -6.16 -6.18 -0.50
CA VAL A 25 -4.85 -6.04 0.15
C VAL A 25 -4.67 -4.65 0.75
N ALA A 26 -5.06 -3.59 0.03
CA ALA A 26 -4.99 -2.22 0.52
C ALA A 26 -5.86 -2.01 1.76
N ILE A 27 -7.08 -2.57 1.79
CA ILE A 27 -7.98 -2.52 2.95
C ILE A 27 -7.35 -3.21 4.16
N ASN A 28 -6.82 -4.42 3.98
CA ASN A 28 -6.17 -5.16 5.06
C ASN A 28 -4.95 -4.39 5.61
N LEU A 29 -4.14 -3.80 4.73
CA LEU A 29 -3.00 -2.99 5.13
C LEU A 29 -3.44 -1.72 5.87
N MET A 30 -4.50 -1.06 5.43
CA MET A 30 -5.06 0.11 6.12
C MET A 30 -5.58 -0.25 7.51
N GLY A 31 -6.27 -1.38 7.67
CA GLY A 31 -6.72 -1.88 8.96
C GLY A 31 -5.55 -2.15 9.91
N PHE A 32 -4.54 -2.89 9.45
CA PHE A 32 -3.32 -3.14 10.22
C PHE A 32 -2.60 -1.85 10.64
N MET A 33 -2.46 -0.88 9.73
CA MET A 33 -1.87 0.42 10.06
C MET A 33 -2.69 1.20 11.09
N ALA A 34 -4.02 1.05 11.10
CA ALA A 34 -4.89 1.67 12.10
C ALA A 34 -4.70 1.02 13.48
N GLU A 35 -4.65 -0.31 13.55
CA GLU A 35 -4.36 -1.05 14.78
C GLU A 35 -2.99 -0.69 15.37
N CYS A 36 -1.95 -0.64 14.53
CA CYS A 36 -0.62 -0.21 14.98
C CYS A 36 -0.61 1.23 15.49
N ARG A 37 -1.38 2.13 14.88
CA ARG A 37 -1.51 3.52 15.35
C ARG A 37 -2.18 3.58 16.71
N GLU A 38 -3.27 2.85 16.90
CA GLU A 38 -3.98 2.77 18.17
C GLU A 38 -3.07 2.23 19.27
N GLY A 39 -2.38 1.10 19.02
CA GLY A 39 -1.43 0.52 19.97
C GLY A 39 -0.23 1.41 20.28
N ALA A 40 0.19 2.27 19.34
CA ALA A 40 1.24 3.26 19.54
C ALA A 40 0.76 4.58 20.17
N GLY A 41 -0.54 4.74 20.41
CA GLY A 41 -1.14 5.99 20.90
C GLY A 41 -1.05 7.14 19.88
N TRP A 42 -0.86 6.84 18.60
CA TRP A 42 -0.79 7.84 17.55
C TRP A 42 -2.19 8.32 17.21
N GLY A 43 -2.38 9.65 17.27
CA GLY A 43 -3.66 10.26 16.91
C GLY A 43 -4.10 9.93 15.48
N PRO A 44 -5.39 10.16 15.16
CA PRO A 44 -5.93 9.92 13.83
C PRO A 44 -5.08 10.63 12.77
N ALA A 45 -4.90 9.97 11.63
CA ALA A 45 -4.11 10.51 10.53
C ALA A 45 -4.71 11.85 10.08
N LYS A 46 -4.10 12.96 10.50
CA LYS A 46 -4.50 14.28 10.02
C LYS A 46 -4.26 14.32 8.52
N ALA A 47 -5.11 15.02 7.77
CA ALA A 47 -4.92 15.23 6.32
C ALA A 47 -3.53 15.79 5.97
N GLU A 48 -2.91 16.50 6.91
CA GLU A 48 -1.53 17.00 6.84
C GLU A 48 -0.48 15.88 6.83
N MET A 49 -0.71 14.75 7.51
CA MET A 49 0.20 13.61 7.51
C MET A 49 0.24 12.89 6.16
N ILE A 50 -0.86 12.88 5.39
CA ILE A 50 -0.87 12.34 4.03
C ILE A 50 -0.01 13.21 3.12
N ARG A 51 -0.13 14.54 3.21
CA ARG A 51 0.74 15.47 2.49
C ARG A 51 2.21 15.32 2.90
N ALA A 52 2.49 15.21 4.20
CA ALA A 52 3.84 14.94 4.69
C ALA A 52 4.39 13.61 4.17
N PHE A 53 3.59 12.55 4.16
CA PHE A 53 3.97 11.25 3.60
C PHE A 53 4.32 11.35 2.12
N HIS A 54 3.50 12.01 1.29
CA HIS A 54 3.80 12.21 -0.13
C HIS A 54 5.07 13.04 -0.35
N TYR A 55 5.27 14.10 0.44
CA TYR A 55 6.48 14.92 0.40
C TYR A 55 7.74 14.10 0.77
N HIS A 56 7.69 13.35 1.87
CA HIS A 56 8.81 12.51 2.30
C HIS A 56 9.07 11.35 1.34
N ARG A 57 8.03 10.74 0.76
CA ARG A 57 8.14 9.70 -0.28
C ARG A 57 8.84 10.23 -1.52
N ALA A 58 8.46 11.40 -2.03
CA ALA A 58 9.10 12.01 -3.19
C ALA A 58 10.59 12.28 -2.91
N ARG A 59 10.90 12.85 -1.75
CA ARG A 59 12.27 13.11 -1.31
C ARG A 59 13.11 11.83 -1.16
N LEU A 60 12.50 10.73 -0.70
CA LEU A 60 13.16 9.42 -0.63
C LEU A 60 13.47 8.88 -2.04
N HIS A 61 12.52 8.94 -2.97
CA HIS A 61 12.75 8.52 -4.36
C HIS A 61 13.87 9.34 -5.03
N THR A 62 13.89 10.66 -4.82
CA THR A 62 14.99 11.51 -5.31
C THR A 62 16.33 11.07 -4.73
N ARG A 63 16.39 10.77 -3.42
CA ARG A 63 17.62 10.29 -2.79
C ARG A 63 18.06 8.91 -3.28
N LEU A 64 17.12 8.00 -3.54
CA LEU A 64 17.42 6.69 -4.11
C LEU A 64 17.88 6.79 -5.57
N ALA A 65 17.33 7.73 -6.35
CA ALA A 65 17.75 7.98 -7.72
C ALA A 65 19.14 8.63 -7.81
N LEU A 66 19.51 9.41 -6.80
CA LEU A 66 20.84 10.04 -6.67
C LEU A 66 21.84 9.18 -5.90
N ALA A 67 21.39 8.12 -5.23
CA ALA A 67 22.29 7.20 -4.58
C ALA A 67 23.09 6.47 -5.67
N PRO A 68 24.43 6.50 -5.62
CA PRO A 68 25.21 5.65 -6.51
C PRO A 68 24.74 4.21 -6.29
N LEU A 69 24.48 3.49 -7.38
CA LEU A 69 24.26 2.05 -7.34
C LEU A 69 25.42 1.48 -6.53
N LEU A 70 25.14 1.00 -5.32
CA LEU A 70 26.14 0.33 -4.52
C LEU A 70 26.73 -0.80 -5.38
N PRO A 71 28.06 -0.97 -5.39
CA PRO A 71 28.72 -1.98 -6.21
C PRO A 71 28.20 -3.39 -5.94
#